data_AF-A0A7Z2M885-F1
#
_entry.id   AF-A0A7Z2M885-F1
#
_cell.length_a   1.000
_cell.length_b   1.000
_cell.length_c   1.000
_cell.angle_alpha   90.00
_cell.angle_beta   90.00
_cell.angle_gamma   90.00
#
_symmetry.space_group_name_H-M   'P 1'
#
loop_
_entity.id
_entity.type
_entity.pdbx_description
1 polymer ?
#
loop_
_entity_poly.entity_id
_entity_poly.type
_entity_poly.pdbx_seq_one_letter_code
_entity_poly.pdbx_strand_id
1 'polypeptide(L)'
;MNLFHAANGHLLIEFGELSDADWKSLESKLVDAWGFRRVGEVVVGLDGTICPDFERQDLTLAAGWDIWLGYHLLSECAAGDDFLQRMCDELQF
;
A
#
# COMPACT_ATOMS: atom_id res chain seq x y z
N MET A 1 -12.11 -1.76 -1.03
CA MET A 1 -11.03 -1.06 -0.31
C MET A 1 -11.52 -0.75 1.09
N ASN A 2 -10.80 -1.18 2.12
CA ASN A 2 -11.13 -0.92 3.52
C ASN A 2 -9.87 -0.47 4.28
N LEU A 3 -10.07 0.33 5.33
CA LEU A 3 -9.01 0.90 6.16
C LEU A 3 -9.15 0.38 7.60
N PHE A 4 -8.05 -0.12 8.17
CA PHE A 4 -8.03 -0.70 9.53
C PHE A 4 -6.76 -0.33 10.28
N HIS A 5 -6.77 -0.49 11.60
CA HIS A 5 -5.53 -0.52 12.39
C HIS A 5 -4.94 -1.93 12.39
N ALA A 6 -3.70 -2.05 11.93
CA ALA A 6 -2.92 -3.26 12.02
C ALA A 6 -2.32 -3.43 13.44
N ALA A 7 -1.78 -4.62 13.69
CA ALA A 7 -1.18 -4.97 14.98
C ALA A 7 0.05 -4.10 15.35
N ASN A 8 0.70 -3.46 14.36
CA ASN A 8 1.79 -2.52 14.58
C ASN A 8 1.29 -1.13 15.06
N GLY A 9 -0.02 -0.94 15.22
CA GLY A 9 -0.64 0.31 15.66
C GLY A 9 -0.94 1.31 14.54
N HIS A 10 -0.48 1.04 13.32
CA HIS A 10 -0.62 1.90 12.14
C HIS A 10 -1.72 1.42 11.20
N LEU A 11 -2.07 2.26 10.23
CA LEU A 11 -3.13 2.01 9.29
C LEU A 11 -2.69 1.04 8.19
N LEU A 12 -3.63 0.16 7.83
CA LEU A 12 -3.57 -0.79 6.73
C LEU A 12 -4.74 -0.52 5.80
N ILE A 13 -4.46 -0.42 4.51
CA ILE A 13 -5.48 -0.48 3.46
C ILE A 13 -5.39 -1.84 2.79
N GLU A 14 -6.50 -2.57 2.77
CA GLU A 14 -6.67 -3.73 1.89
C GLU A 14 -7.46 -3.30 0.65
N PHE A 15 -7.03 -3.77 -0.51
CA PHE A 15 -7.68 -3.49 -1.78
C PHE A 15 -8.60 -4.64 -2.24
N GLY A 16 -8.55 -5.80 -1.58
CA GLY A 16 -9.40 -6.95 -1.90
C GLY A 16 -9.12 -7.47 -3.32
N GLU A 17 -10.18 -7.68 -4.11
CA GLU A 17 -10.09 -8.20 -5.48
C GLU A 17 -9.61 -7.17 -6.52
N LEU A 18 -8.81 -6.18 -6.12
CA LEU A 18 -8.23 -5.21 -7.04
C LEU A 18 -7.37 -5.92 -8.08
N SER A 19 -7.63 -5.64 -9.36
CA SER A 19 -6.91 -6.30 -10.46
C SER A 19 -5.44 -5.86 -10.50
N ASP A 20 -4.56 -6.70 -11.07
CA ASP A 20 -3.15 -6.35 -11.30
C ASP A 20 -2.98 -5.07 -12.14
N ALA A 21 -3.93 -4.78 -13.03
CA ALA A 21 -3.91 -3.59 -13.88
C ALA A 21 -4.21 -2.32 -13.07
N ASP A 22 -5.21 -2.40 -12.18
CA ASP A 22 -5.57 -1.30 -11.30
C ASP A 22 -4.50 -1.09 -10.22
N TRP A 23 -3.93 -2.19 -9.69
CA TRP A 23 -2.77 -2.13 -8.81
C TRP A 23 -1.60 -1.42 -9.48
N LYS A 24 -1.20 -1.82 -10.69
CA LYS A 24 -0.13 -1.13 -11.44
C LYS A 24 -0.43 0.35 -11.66
N SER A 25 -1.69 0.71 -11.90
CA SER A 25 -2.10 2.11 -12.06
C SER A 25 -1.96 2.88 -10.75
N LEU A 26 -2.28 2.26 -9.62
CA LEU A 26 -2.04 2.82 -8.29
C LEU A 26 -0.54 2.95 -7.98
N GLU A 27 0.28 1.95 -8.31
CA GLU A 27 1.74 2.02 -8.16
C GLU A 27 2.31 3.22 -8.93
N SER A 28 1.89 3.41 -10.19
CA SER A 28 2.29 4.57 -10.98
C SER A 28 1.81 5.88 -10.36
N LYS A 29 0.59 5.94 -9.82
CA LYS A 29 0.09 7.15 -9.13
C LYS A 29 0.91 7.48 -7.87
N LEU A 30 1.27 6.47 -7.08
CA LEU A 30 2.16 6.61 -5.92
C LEU A 30 3.50 7.22 -6.33
N VAL A 31 4.11 6.72 -7.38
CA VAL A 31 5.41 7.21 -7.84
C VAL A 31 5.30 8.59 -8.50
N ASP A 32 4.47 8.71 -9.55
CA ASP A 32 4.48 9.84 -10.46
C ASP A 32 3.72 11.06 -9.91
N ALA A 33 2.62 10.84 -9.20
CA ALA A 33 1.78 11.93 -8.68
C ALA A 33 2.07 12.23 -7.22
N TRP A 34 2.31 11.21 -6.40
CA TRP A 34 2.55 11.38 -4.97
C TRP A 34 4.02 11.36 -4.57
N GLY A 35 4.94 11.11 -5.51
CA GLY A 35 6.38 11.32 -5.32
C GLY A 35 7.09 10.24 -4.51
N PHE A 36 6.50 9.03 -4.44
CA PHE A 36 7.16 7.89 -3.83
C PHE A 36 8.24 7.31 -4.73
N ARG A 37 9.25 6.68 -4.11
CA ARG A 37 10.14 5.74 -4.80
C ARG A 37 9.83 4.33 -4.33
N ARG A 38 10.08 3.35 -5.20
CA ARG A 38 9.98 1.93 -4.85
C ARG A 38 11.30 1.42 -4.32
N VAL A 39 11.27 0.72 -3.18
CA VAL A 39 12.47 0.20 -2.51
C VAL A 39 12.29 -1.27 -2.16
N GLY A 40 13.34 -2.07 -2.36
CA GLY A 40 13.30 -3.52 -2.15
C GLY A 40 12.98 -4.32 -3.41
N GLU A 41 12.83 -5.63 -3.23
CA GLU A 41 12.61 -6.61 -4.30
C GLU A 41 11.27 -7.31 -4.13
N VAL A 42 10.72 -7.80 -5.24
CA VAL A 42 9.52 -8.66 -5.19
C VAL A 42 9.94 -10.05 -4.71
N VAL A 43 9.30 -10.54 -3.65
CA VAL A 43 9.48 -11.91 -3.16
C VAL A 43 8.16 -12.65 -3.18
N VAL A 44 8.05 -13.67 -4.03
CA VAL A 44 6.83 -14.47 -4.19
C VAL A 44 6.88 -15.70 -3.28
N GLY A 45 5.88 -15.82 -2.41
CA GLY A 45 5.62 -16.97 -1.55
C GLY A 45 4.49 -17.85 -2.07
N LEU A 46 4.02 -18.78 -1.22
CA LEU A 46 2.94 -19.70 -1.56
C LEU A 46 1.56 -19.02 -1.51
N ASP A 47 1.34 -18.19 -0.51
CA ASP A 47 0.07 -17.56 -0.14
C ASP A 47 0.11 -16.02 -0.25
N GLY A 48 1.25 -15.45 -0.63
CA GLY A 48 1.42 -14.02 -0.75
C GLY A 48 2.69 -13.62 -1.49
N THR A 49 2.82 -12.32 -1.71
CA THR A 49 3.95 -11.66 -2.35
C THR A 49 4.32 -10.44 -1.51
N ILE A 50 5.59 -10.33 -1.17
CA ILE A 50 6.17 -9.08 -0.66
C ILE A 50 6.46 -8.22 -1.89
N CYS A 51 5.84 -7.04 -1.94
CA CYS A 51 6.08 -6.06 -2.99
C CYS A 51 7.12 -5.03 -2.51
N PRO A 52 7.78 -4.31 -3.43
CA PRO A 52 8.64 -3.20 -3.05
C PRO A 52 7.85 -2.14 -2.27
N ASP A 53 8.46 -1.66 -1.19
CA ASP A 53 7.91 -0.61 -0.35
C ASP A 53 7.85 0.71 -1.13
N PHE A 54 6.95 1.59 -0.71
CA PHE A 54 6.87 2.96 -1.20
C PHE A 54 7.44 3.91 -0.16
N GLU A 55 8.57 4.54 -0.48
CA GLU A 55 9.26 5.47 0.40
C GLU A 55 9.20 6.91 -0.09
N ARG A 56 9.07 7.83 0.85
CA ARG A 56 9.36 9.26 0.72
C ARG A 56 10.25 9.71 1.87
N GLN A 57 10.68 10.97 1.84
CA GLN A 57 11.57 11.51 2.88
C GLN A 57 10.96 11.45 4.29
N ASP A 58 9.64 11.49 4.40
CA ASP A 58 8.88 11.61 5.64
C ASP A 58 8.11 10.35 6.06
N LEU A 59 7.93 9.37 5.15
CA LEU A 59 7.16 8.16 5.45
C LEU A 59 7.53 6.96 4.55
N THR A 60 7.23 5.77 5.06
CA THR A 60 7.33 4.49 4.35
C THR A 60 5.99 3.76 4.41
N LEU A 61 5.60 3.16 3.28
CA LEU A 61 4.47 2.25 3.17
C LEU A 61 4.99 0.89 2.71
N ALA A 62 4.82 -0.13 3.56
CA ALA A 62 5.06 -1.50 3.16
C ALA A 62 3.95 -1.97 2.22
N ALA A 63 4.32 -2.67 1.15
CA ALA A 63 3.37 -3.15 0.16
C ALA A 63 3.41 -4.67 0.04
N GLY A 64 2.24 -5.27 -0.19
CA GLY A 64 2.16 -6.71 -0.38
C GLY A 64 0.89 -7.15 -1.06
N TRP A 65 0.84 -8.43 -1.34
CA TRP A 65 -0.36 -9.13 -1.79
C TRP A 65 -0.48 -10.44 -1.03
N ASP A 66 -1.68 -10.81 -0.60
CA ASP A 66 -1.94 -12.16 -0.08
C ASP A 66 -3.36 -12.62 -0.42
N ILE A 67 -3.62 -13.91 -0.25
CA ILE A 67 -4.90 -14.54 -0.60
C ILE A 67 -6.10 -14.05 0.24
N TRP A 68 -5.86 -13.34 1.36
CA TRP A 68 -6.91 -12.87 2.26
C TRP A 68 -7.26 -11.41 2.03
N LEU A 69 -6.23 -10.56 1.91
CA LEU A 69 -6.36 -9.10 1.79
C LEU A 69 -6.35 -8.64 0.33
N GLY A 70 -5.87 -9.49 -0.59
CA GLY A 70 -5.42 -9.05 -1.90
C GLY A 70 -4.22 -8.12 -1.78
N TYR A 71 -4.12 -7.14 -2.68
CA TYR A 71 -3.12 -6.09 -2.54
C TYR A 71 -3.37 -5.26 -1.30
N HIS A 72 -2.32 -4.83 -0.62
CA HIS A 72 -2.43 -4.00 0.57
C HIS A 72 -1.25 -3.03 0.72
N LEU A 73 -1.51 -1.95 1.46
CA LEU A 73 -0.51 -0.99 1.90
C LEU A 73 -0.59 -0.84 3.42
N LEU A 74 0.53 -1.04 4.10
CA LEU A 74 0.67 -0.88 5.53
C LEU A 74 1.56 0.31 5.84
N SER A 75 1.09 1.23 6.68
CA SER A 75 1.91 2.30 7.17
C SER A 75 2.85 1.82 8.30
N GLU A 76 4.03 2.43 8.35
CA GLU A 76 5.01 2.22 9.42
C GLU A 76 5.20 3.46 10.32
N CYS A 77 4.44 4.54 10.10
CA CYS A 77 4.56 5.76 10.89
C CYS A 77 3.28 6.64 10.83
N ALA A 78 3.14 7.58 11.76
CA ALA A 78 1.97 8.47 11.83
C ALA A 78 1.76 9.31 10.55
N ALA A 79 2.83 9.75 9.89
CA ALA A 79 2.72 10.48 8.63
C ALA A 79 2.16 9.61 7.50
N GLY A 80 2.48 8.31 7.52
CA GLY A 80 1.89 7.35 6.60
C GLY A 80 0.43 7.06 6.92
N ASP A 81 0.03 7.03 8.19
CA ASP A 81 -1.38 6.94 8.59
C ASP A 81 -2.19 8.10 8.00
N ASP A 82 -1.72 9.33 8.20
CA ASP A 82 -2.35 10.54 7.64
C ASP A 82 -2.41 10.50 6.11
N PHE A 83 -1.41 9.90 5.46
CA PHE A 83 -1.41 9.73 4.01
C PHE A 83 -2.45 8.69 3.56
N LEU A 84 -2.48 7.51 4.18
CA LEU A 84 -3.42 6.43 3.83
C LEU A 84 -4.87 6.89 4.03
N GLN A 85 -5.17 7.61 5.11
CA GLN A 85 -6.50 8.19 5.33
C GLN A 85 -6.90 9.15 4.19
N ARG A 86 -6.02 10.10 3.82
CA ARG A 86 -6.27 11.03 2.72
C ARG A 86 -6.42 10.33 1.37
N MET A 87 -5.61 9.30 1.13
CA MET A 87 -5.67 8.51 -0.08
C MET A 87 -7.01 7.77 -0.18
N CYS A 88 -7.51 7.19 0.91
CA CYS A 88 -8.85 6.59 0.96
C CYS A 88 -9.95 7.61 0.64
N ASP A 89 -9.83 8.84 1.15
CA ASP A 89 -10.81 9.91 0.89
C ASP A 89 -10.78 10.38 -0.57
N GLU A 90 -9.60 10.41 -1.21
CA GLU A 90 -9.42 10.83 -2.61
C GLU A 90 -9.85 9.73 -3.61
N LEU A 91 -9.59 8.47 -3.30
CA LEU A 91 -9.85 7.31 -4.16
C LEU A 91 -11.26 6.72 -3.98
N GLN A 92 -12.23 7.47 -3.45
CA GLN A 92 -13.61 6.99 -3.37
C GLN A 92 -14.14 6.62 -4.77
N PHE A 93 -14.13 5.32 -5.06
CA PHE A 93 -14.79 4.67 -6.20
C PHE A 93 -16.26 4.41 -5.89
#